data_AF-A0A4R2N3G8-F1
#
_entry.id   AF-A0A4R2N3G8-F1
#
_cell.length_a   1.000
_cell.length_b   1.000
_cell.length_c   1.000
_cell.angle_alpha   90.00
_cell.angle_beta   90.00
_cell.angle_gamma   90.00
#
_symmetry.space_group_name_H-M   'P 1'
#
loop_
_entity.id
_entity.type
_entity.pdbx_description
1 polymer ?
#
loop_
_entity_poly.entity_id
_entity_poly.type
_entity_poly.pdbx_seq_one_letter_code
_entity_poly.pdbx_strand_id
1 'polypeptide(L)'
;MGTVLGMLTENTHFKIIHSAFPRIGDKLQTLWGNPEFGHYMNTLLRDTRDGARKGFPVDVFFALDALAEDHYQAFPALRPRTDVWAEESGELLQTQHKLR
;
A
#
# COMPACT_ATOMS: atom_id res chain seq x y z
N MET A 1 -14.99 -3.16 20.89
CA MET A 1 -14.16 -3.01 19.68
C MET A 1 -14.81 -3.75 18.50
N GLY A 2 -16.04 -3.40 18.10
CA GLY A 2 -16.79 -4.14 17.06
C GLY A 2 -17.06 -3.36 15.78
N THR A 3 -16.98 -2.02 15.82
CA THR A 3 -17.50 -1.17 14.74
C THR A 3 -16.54 -1.08 13.55
N VAL A 4 -15.22 -1.11 13.80
CA VAL A 4 -14.21 -0.85 12.77
C VAL A 4 -13.99 -2.07 11.86
N LEU A 5 -14.02 -3.29 12.43
CA LEU A 5 -13.93 -4.53 11.64
C LEU A 5 -15.21 -4.78 10.83
N GLY A 6 -16.37 -4.33 11.33
CA GLY A 6 -17.62 -4.34 10.59
C GLY A 6 -17.56 -3.48 9.31
N MET A 7 -16.95 -2.28 9.40
CA MET A 7 -16.77 -1.41 8.23
C MET A 7 -15.90 -2.05 7.14
N LEU A 8 -14.83 -2.76 7.52
CA LEU A 8 -13.97 -3.44 6.56
C LEU A 8 -14.65 -4.64 5.91
N THR A 9 -15.30 -5.48 6.71
CA THR A 9 -15.94 -6.70 6.18
C THR A 9 -17.11 -6.39 5.26
N GLU A 10 -17.75 -5.23 5.41
CA GLU A 10 -18.78 -4.74 4.49
C GLU A 10 -18.23 -3.97 3.28
N ASN A 11 -16.95 -3.60 3.28
CA ASN A 11 -16.31 -2.85 2.21
C ASN A 11 -16.24 -3.68 0.92
N THR A 12 -16.75 -3.11 -0.18
CA THR A 12 -16.80 -3.76 -1.49
C THR A 12 -15.42 -4.12 -2.04
N HIS A 13 -14.43 -3.23 -1.88
CA HIS A 13 -13.06 -3.46 -2.33
C HIS A 13 -12.41 -4.61 -1.56
N PHE A 14 -12.63 -4.66 -0.23
CA PHE A 14 -12.19 -5.77 0.59
C PHE A 14 -12.80 -7.11 0.15
N LYS A 15 -14.11 -7.14 -0.14
CA LYS A 15 -14.80 -8.36 -0.61
C LYS A 15 -14.21 -8.89 -1.93
N ILE A 16 -13.88 -8.01 -2.87
CA ILE A 16 -13.22 -8.39 -4.15
C ILE A 16 -11.87 -9.04 -3.88
N ILE A 17 -11.04 -8.41 -3.04
CA ILE A 17 -9.70 -8.92 -2.72
C ILE A 17 -9.79 -10.25 -1.97
N HIS A 18 -10.64 -10.34 -0.94
CA HIS A 18 -10.76 -11.54 -0.11
C HIS A 18 -11.33 -12.72 -0.90
N SER A 19 -12.27 -12.47 -1.82
CA SER A 19 -12.80 -13.51 -2.69
C SER A 19 -11.75 -14.07 -3.67
N ALA A 20 -10.90 -13.22 -4.22
CA ALA A 20 -9.87 -13.65 -5.18
C ALA A 20 -8.61 -14.20 -4.48
N PHE A 21 -8.24 -13.62 -3.34
CA PHE A 21 -7.04 -13.92 -2.57
C PHE A 21 -7.32 -13.91 -1.05
N PRO A 22 -7.92 -14.99 -0.50
CA PRO A 22 -8.31 -15.04 0.92
C PRO A 22 -7.17 -14.74 1.89
N ARG A 23 -5.97 -15.29 1.63
CA ARG A 23 -4.78 -15.05 2.46
C ARG A 23 -4.38 -13.57 2.52
N ILE A 24 -4.55 -12.85 1.42
CA ILE A 24 -4.27 -11.40 1.37
C ILE A 24 -5.34 -10.66 2.16
N GLY A 25 -6.62 -10.97 1.97
CA GLY A 25 -7.70 -10.34 2.73
C GLY A 25 -7.62 -10.61 4.24
N ASP A 26 -7.29 -11.83 4.69
CA ASP A 26 -7.09 -12.13 6.11
C ASP A 26 -5.95 -11.28 6.71
N LYS A 27 -4.89 -11.07 5.92
CA LYS A 27 -3.76 -10.22 6.32
C LYS A 27 -4.18 -8.75 6.37
N LEU A 28 -4.91 -8.26 5.38
CA LEU A 28 -5.45 -6.89 5.35
C LEU A 28 -6.38 -6.64 6.55
N GLN A 29 -7.22 -7.61 6.91
CA GLN A 29 -8.09 -7.53 8.09
C GLN A 29 -7.28 -7.41 9.38
N THR A 30 -6.22 -8.20 9.52
CA THR A 30 -5.31 -8.13 10.68
C THR A 30 -4.59 -6.78 10.77
N LEU A 31 -4.23 -6.19 9.62
CA LEU A 31 -3.50 -4.94 9.55
C LEU A 31 -4.40 -3.70 9.56
N TRP A 32 -5.73 -3.86 9.50
CA TRP A 32 -6.64 -2.73 9.40
C TRP A 32 -6.55 -1.80 10.61
N GLY A 33 -6.35 -0.50 10.37
CA GLY A 33 -6.09 0.48 11.41
C GLY A 33 -4.69 0.44 12.04
N ASN A 34 -3.78 -0.40 11.53
CA ASN A 34 -2.39 -0.46 11.99
C ASN A 34 -1.44 0.25 10.99
N PRO A 35 -0.31 0.82 11.46
CA PRO A 35 0.67 1.49 10.60
C PRO A 35 1.27 0.58 9.51
N GLU A 36 1.38 -0.72 9.77
CA GLU A 36 1.95 -1.70 8.85
C GLU A 36 1.07 -1.94 7.62
N PHE A 37 -0.20 -1.51 7.64
CA PHE A 37 -1.11 -1.62 6.50
C PHE A 37 -0.53 -0.94 5.24
N GLY A 38 -0.04 0.30 5.38
CA GLY A 38 0.50 1.05 4.25
C GLY A 38 1.74 0.40 3.65
N HIS A 39 2.62 -0.16 4.49
CA HIS A 39 3.80 -0.90 4.01
C HIS A 39 3.38 -2.16 3.24
N TYR A 40 2.43 -2.93 3.78
CA TYR A 40 1.93 -4.13 3.11
C TYR A 40 1.26 -3.80 1.77
N MET A 41 0.47 -2.72 1.70
CA MET A 41 -0.16 -2.27 0.46
C MET A 41 0.88 -1.85 -0.59
N ASN A 42 1.91 -1.12 -0.17
CA ASN A 42 3.02 -0.74 -1.03
C ASN A 42 3.74 -1.97 -1.60
N THR A 43 3.93 -3.01 -0.80
CA THR A 43 4.45 -4.30 -1.28
C THR A 43 3.52 -4.91 -2.32
N LEU A 44 2.22 -5.03 -2.05
CA LEU A 44 1.27 -5.64 -2.99
C LEU A 44 1.21 -4.89 -4.34
N LEU A 45 1.24 -3.56 -4.31
CA LEU A 45 1.14 -2.73 -5.52
C LEU A 45 2.46 -2.64 -6.31
N ARG A 46 3.62 -2.78 -5.65
CA ARG A 46 4.95 -2.68 -6.29
C ARG A 46 5.64 -4.02 -6.54
N ASP A 47 5.18 -5.12 -5.94
CA ASP A 47 5.81 -6.45 -6.05
C ASP A 47 5.45 -7.17 -7.36
N THR A 48 5.82 -6.53 -8.47
CA THR A 48 5.90 -7.11 -9.82
C THR A 48 7.36 -7.34 -10.25
N ARG A 49 8.32 -7.07 -9.35
CA ARG A 49 9.74 -6.85 -9.69
C ARG A 49 10.53 -8.11 -10.05
N ASP A 50 10.17 -9.28 -9.53
CA ASP A 50 10.99 -10.50 -9.72
C ASP A 50 10.60 -11.33 -10.96
N GLY A 51 9.77 -10.79 -11.87
CA GLY A 51 9.50 -11.36 -13.19
C GLY A 51 8.73 -12.70 -13.22
N ALA A 52 8.57 -13.37 -12.08
CA ALA A 52 7.93 -14.68 -11.96
C ALA A 52 6.48 -14.63 -11.44
N ARG A 53 6.03 -13.49 -10.90
CA ARG A 53 4.66 -13.32 -10.41
C ARG A 53 3.78 -12.72 -11.49
N LYS A 54 2.74 -13.45 -11.89
CA LYS A 54 1.60 -12.89 -12.62
C LYS A 54 0.99 -11.84 -11.69
N GLY A 55 1.02 -10.57 -12.07
CA GLY A 55 0.42 -9.49 -11.28
C GLY A 55 -1.05 -9.75 -10.95
N PHE A 56 -1.67 -8.84 -10.22
CA PHE A 56 -3.09 -8.98 -9.90
C PHE A 56 -3.97 -8.87 -11.16
N PRO A 57 -5.08 -9.61 -11.22
CA PRO A 57 -6.21 -9.24 -12.07
C PRO A 57 -6.53 -7.75 -11.91
N VAL A 58 -6.91 -7.10 -13.01
CA VAL A 58 -7.08 -5.63 -13.05
C VAL A 58 -8.10 -5.11 -12.03
N ASP A 59 -9.18 -5.86 -11.83
CA ASP A 59 -10.22 -5.61 -10.84
C ASP A 59 -9.69 -5.70 -9.41
N VAL A 60 -8.85 -6.69 -9.13
CA VAL A 60 -8.19 -6.84 -7.82
C VAL A 60 -7.17 -5.73 -7.57
N PHE A 61 -6.44 -5.31 -8.61
CA PHE A 61 -5.51 -4.18 -8.50
C PHE A 61 -6.23 -2.88 -8.13
N PHE A 62 -7.32 -2.55 -8.84
CA PHE A 62 -8.12 -1.37 -8.51
C PHE A 62 -8.78 -1.48 -7.14
N ALA A 63 -9.20 -2.68 -6.73
CA ALA A 63 -9.72 -2.90 -5.38
C ALA A 63 -8.63 -2.67 -4.31
N LEU A 64 -7.38 -3.08 -4.55
CA LEU A 64 -6.26 -2.84 -3.62
C LEU A 64 -5.98 -1.34 -3.48
N ASP A 65 -5.91 -0.62 -4.60
CA ASP A 65 -5.70 0.84 -4.62
C ASP A 65 -6.84 1.59 -3.90
N ALA A 66 -8.09 1.27 -4.22
CA ALA A 66 -9.25 1.89 -3.58
C ALA A 66 -9.36 1.56 -2.08
N LEU A 67 -9.02 0.33 -1.69
CA LEU A 67 -8.99 -0.06 -0.27
C LEU A 67 -7.90 0.69 0.51
N ALA A 68 -6.79 1.06 -0.16
CA ALA A 68 -5.76 1.89 0.45
C ALA A 68 -6.29 3.28 0.80
N GLU A 69 -7.01 3.91 -0.15
CA GLU A 69 -7.66 5.19 0.09
C GLU A 69 -8.73 5.09 1.18
N ASP A 70 -9.55 4.02 1.20
CA ASP A 70 -10.53 3.79 2.27
C ASP A 70 -9.87 3.72 3.65
N HIS A 71 -8.70 3.07 3.75
CA HIS A 71 -7.92 3.02 4.99
C HIS A 71 -7.46 4.41 5.40
N TYR A 72 -6.93 5.22 4.48
CA TYR A 72 -6.46 6.56 4.80
C TYR A 72 -7.59 7.53 5.14
N GLN A 73 -8.78 7.36 4.58
CA GLN A 73 -9.98 8.10 5.00
C GLN A 73 -10.40 7.72 6.43
N ALA A 74 -10.35 6.43 6.77
CA ALA A 74 -10.68 5.93 8.11
C ALA A 74 -9.60 6.27 9.17
N PHE A 75 -8.33 6.33 8.74
CA PHE A 75 -7.17 6.57 9.61
C PHE A 75 -6.23 7.65 9.02
N PRO A 76 -6.65 8.93 8.97
CA PRO A 76 -5.86 9.99 8.34
C PRO A 76 -4.45 10.16 8.92
N ALA A 77 -4.26 9.84 10.21
CA ALA A 77 -2.97 9.90 10.88
C ALA A 77 -1.95 8.85 10.38
N LEU A 78 -2.42 7.78 9.73
CA LEU A 78 -1.58 6.71 9.19
C LEU A 78 -1.25 6.91 7.70
N ARG A 79 -1.80 7.96 7.06
CA ARG A 79 -1.49 8.25 5.67
C ARG A 79 -0.01 8.57 5.53
N PRO A 80 0.72 7.89 4.61
CA PRO A 80 2.09 8.27 4.31
C PRO A 80 2.15 9.75 3.96
N ARG A 81 3.10 10.48 4.56
CA ARG A 81 3.46 11.79 4.07
C ARG A 81 4.22 11.58 2.78
N THR A 82 3.51 11.42 1.67
CA THR A 82 4.11 11.34 0.35
C THR A 82 4.65 12.73 0.01
N ASP A 83 5.91 12.98 0.29
CA ASP A 83 6.69 13.93 -0.49
C ASP A 83 6.95 13.28 -1.85
N VAL A 84 6.08 13.60 -2.79
CA VAL A 84 6.15 13.16 -4.19
C VAL A 84 7.53 13.42 -4.83
N TRP A 85 8.39 14.25 -4.21
CA TRP A 85 9.72 14.66 -4.69
C TRP A 85 10.92 14.26 -3.80
N ALA A 86 10.77 13.46 -2.75
CA ALA A 86 11.94 13.15 -1.89
C ALA A 86 12.81 11.98 -2.34
N GLU A 87 12.50 11.34 -3.46
CA GLU A 87 13.36 10.28 -4.01
C GLU A 87 14.46 10.79 -4.97
N GLU A 88 14.53 12.10 -5.28
CA GLU A 88 15.58 12.68 -6.16
C GLU A 88 16.36 13.85 -5.55
N SER A 89 16.79 13.75 -4.30
CA SER A 89 17.73 14.73 -3.72
C SER A 89 18.78 14.07 -2.83
N GLY A 90 19.37 12.99 -3.34
CA GLY A 90 20.64 12.48 -2.87
C GLY A 90 21.66 12.57 -4.00
N GLU A 91 22.73 13.33 -3.79
CA GLU A 91 24.01 13.24 -4.51
C GLU A 91 24.25 14.18 -5.72
N LEU A 92 24.38 15.49 -5.46
CA LEU A 92 25.27 16.38 -6.24
C LEU A 92 26.04 17.37 -5.36
N LEU A 93 26.66 16.91 -4.27
CA LEU A 93 27.71 17.68 -3.58
C LEU A 93 28.85 16.77 -3.10
N GLN A 94 29.56 16.14 -4.04
CA GLN A 94 31.02 15.96 -3.94
C GLN A 94 31.59 15.33 -5.22
N THR A 95 32.27 16.14 -6.04
CA THR A 95 33.63 15.90 -6.61
C THR A 95 33.85 16.63 -7.93
N GLN A 96 34.33 17.88 -7.87
CA GLN A 96 35.29 18.55 -8.78
C GLN A 96 35.57 19.91 -8.12
N HIS A 97 36.77 20.38 -7.83
CA HIS A 97 38.07 20.11 -8.41
C HIS A 97 39.14 20.54 -7.38
N LYS A 98 39.95 19.60 -6.87
CA LYS A 98 41.30 19.93 -6.42
C LYS A 98 42.20 19.68 -7.62
N LEU A 99 42.45 20.71 -8.42
CA LEU A 99 43.56 20.80 -9.39
C LEU A 99 43.74 22.27 -9.79
N ARG A 100 44.45 23.05 -8.96
CA ARG A 100 45.74 23.71 -9.26
C ARG A 100 46.13 24.65 -8.13
#